data_AF-A0A7Y7ACD3-F1
#
_entry.id   AF-A0A7Y7ACD3-F1
#
_cell.length_a   1.000
_cell.length_b   1.000
_cell.length_c   1.000
_cell.angle_alpha   90.00
_cell.angle_beta   90.00
_cell.angle_gamma   90.00
#
_symmetry.space_group_name_H-M   'P 1'
#
loop_
_entity.id
_entity.type
_entity.pdbx_description
1 polymer ?
#
loop_
_entity_poly.entity_id
_entity_poly.type
_entity_poly.pdbx_seq_one_letter_code
_entity_poly.pdbx_strand_id
1 'polypeptide(L)'
;MNTAHNNIAITSLVFTSNDPEVLVKGNVSKGKLNYETELLISQTQLNMVVNQLSKQNETFQINDYLKSEQVDQYEQLFYADFSELSNRLIDIRPIVKNHQIKQIRA
;
A
#
# COMPACT_ATOMS: atom_id res chain seq x y z
N MET A 1 18.50 -20.14 -2.93
CA MET A 1 17.52 -19.22 -3.55
C MET A 1 16.57 -18.75 -2.46
N ASN A 2 16.67 -17.50 -2.03
CA ASN A 2 15.87 -16.96 -0.93
C ASN A 2 14.59 -16.39 -1.55
N THR A 3 13.47 -17.12 -1.48
CA THR A 3 12.16 -16.63 -1.90
C THR A 3 11.68 -15.62 -0.86
N ALA A 4 12.16 -14.38 -0.98
CA ALA A 4 11.55 -13.24 -0.31
C ALA A 4 10.04 -13.29 -0.62
N HIS A 5 9.21 -13.32 0.43
CA HIS A 5 7.77 -13.32 0.27
C HIS A 5 7.40 -11.93 -0.21
N ASN A 6 7.20 -11.80 -1.52
CA ASN A 6 6.98 -10.52 -2.19
C ASN A 6 5.51 -10.11 -2.19
N ASN A 7 4.69 -10.77 -1.37
CA ASN A 7 3.28 -10.48 -1.28
C ASN A 7 3.01 -9.73 0.02
N ILE A 8 2.28 -8.63 -0.09
CA ILE A 8 1.87 -7.81 1.06
C ILE A 8 0.34 -7.81 1.06
N ALA A 9 -0.26 -8.14 2.21
CA ALA A 9 -1.68 -7.92 2.44
C ALA A 9 -1.87 -6.46 2.88
N ILE A 10 -2.30 -5.60 1.95
CA ILE A 10 -2.41 -4.16 2.19
C ILE A 10 -3.56 -3.88 3.15
N THR A 11 -3.30 -3.06 4.15
CA THR A 11 -4.30 -2.63 5.13
C THR A 11 -4.69 -1.18 4.94
N SER A 12 -3.74 -0.31 4.57
CA SER A 12 -4.05 1.11 4.40
C SER A 12 -3.08 1.85 3.48
N LEU A 13 -3.52 3.01 3.02
CA LEU A 13 -2.70 4.00 2.30
C LEU A 13 -2.85 5.36 2.97
N VAL A 14 -1.78 6.14 3.02
CA VAL A 14 -1.77 7.52 3.52
C VAL A 14 -0.85 8.37 2.67
N PHE A 15 -1.30 9.54 2.24
CA PHE A 15 -0.49 10.52 1.49
C PHE A 15 -1.11 11.90 1.58
N THR A 16 -0.33 12.94 1.28
CA THR A 16 -0.83 14.32 1.21
C THR A 16 -0.83 14.84 -0.21
N SER A 17 -1.61 15.89 -0.49
CA SER A 17 -1.77 16.48 -1.84
C SER A 17 -0.48 17.04 -2.44
N ASN A 18 0.50 17.38 -1.60
CA ASN A 18 1.78 18.00 -1.97
C ASN A 18 2.97 17.01 -1.87
N ASP A 19 2.75 15.78 -1.42
CA ASP A 19 3.80 14.76 -1.26
C ASP A 19 3.80 13.78 -2.46
N PRO A 20 4.93 13.63 -3.17
CA PRO A 20 5.07 12.62 -4.22
C PRO A 20 5.06 11.17 -3.69
N GLU A 21 5.24 10.98 -2.39
CA GLU A 21 5.26 9.68 -1.72
C GLU A 21 3.90 9.30 -1.12
N VAL A 22 3.67 7.99 -1.06
CA VAL A 22 2.49 7.35 -0.52
C VAL A 22 2.95 6.29 0.45
N LEU A 23 2.54 6.42 1.71
CA LEU A 23 2.77 5.42 2.73
C LEU A 23 1.76 4.30 2.58
N VAL A 24 2.26 3.10 2.30
CA VAL A 24 1.49 1.87 2.23
C VAL A 24 1.76 1.06 3.48
N LYS A 25 0.70 0.66 4.16
CA LYS A 25 0.78 -0.27 5.29
C LYS A 25 0.16 -1.60 4.93
N GLY A 26 0.73 -2.67 5.46
CA GLY A 26 0.19 -4.00 5.27
C GLY A 26 0.91 -5.05 6.09
N ASN A 27 0.59 -6.30 5.82
CA ASN A 27 1.15 -7.45 6.52
C ASN A 27 1.86 -8.38 5.54
N VAL A 28 3.08 -8.77 5.89
CA VAL A 28 3.81 -9.85 5.22
C VAL A 28 3.74 -11.10 6.10
N SER A 29 3.22 -12.18 5.54
CA SER A 29 3.27 -13.49 6.19
C SER A 29 4.51 -14.24 5.73
N LYS A 30 5.25 -14.85 6.66
CA LYS A 30 6.40 -15.71 6.39
C LYS A 30 6.35 -16.92 7.31
N GLY A 31 5.92 -18.06 6.76
CA GLY A 31 5.68 -19.27 7.56
C GLY A 31 4.53 -19.03 8.55
N LYS A 32 4.83 -19.12 9.85
CA LYS A 32 3.86 -18.87 10.93
C LYS A 32 3.92 -17.43 11.49
N LEU A 33 4.78 -16.58 10.92
CA LEU A 33 5.03 -15.23 11.41
C LEU A 33 4.30 -14.24 10.50
N ASN A 34 3.65 -13.25 11.12
CA ASN A 34 3.04 -12.11 10.44
C ASN A 34 3.74 -10.85 10.92
N TYR A 35 4.20 -10.04 9.97
CA TYR A 35 4.91 -8.80 10.23
C TYR A 35 4.15 -7.62 9.65
N GLU A 36 3.88 -6.63 10.46
CA GLU A 36 3.49 -5.32 9.96
C GLU A 36 4.64 -4.74 9.13
N THR A 37 4.28 -4.24 7.97
CA THR A 37 5.22 -3.72 6.98
C THR A 37 4.71 -2.39 6.47
N GLU A 38 5.60 -1.42 6.45
CA GLU A 38 5.39 -0.11 5.85
C GLU A 38 6.28 0.04 4.62
N LEU A 39 5.75 0.65 3.58
CA LEU A 39 6.46 0.90 2.33
C LEU A 39 6.10 2.29 1.80
N LEU A 40 7.11 3.07 1.46
CA LEU A 40 6.92 4.30 0.69
C LEU A 40 6.97 3.98 -0.79
N ILE A 41 5.97 4.45 -1.53
CA ILE A 41 5.88 4.34 -2.98
C ILE A 41 5.55 5.69 -3.60
N SER A 42 5.89 5.90 -4.86
CA SER A 42 5.45 7.06 -5.62
C SER A 42 3.95 7.00 -5.97
N GLN A 43 3.38 8.15 -6.33
CA GLN A 43 2.03 8.23 -6.91
C GLN A 43 1.82 7.33 -8.14
N THR A 44 2.84 7.14 -8.98
CA THR A 44 2.75 6.20 -10.12
C THR A 44 2.63 4.75 -9.67
N GLN A 45 3.36 4.39 -8.62
CA GLN A 45 3.30 3.05 -8.03
C GLN A 45 1.99 2.82 -7.27
N LEU A 46 1.36 3.86 -6.71
CA LEU A 46 0.03 3.77 -6.12
C LEU A 46 -1.00 3.25 -7.14
N ASN A 47 -0.97 3.75 -8.38
CA ASN A 47 -1.84 3.24 -9.44
C ASN A 47 -1.65 1.73 -9.67
N MET A 48 -0.42 1.22 -9.50
CA MET A 48 -0.16 -0.21 -9.62
C MET A 48 -0.78 -1.02 -8.48
N VAL A 49 -0.75 -0.49 -7.25
CA VAL A 49 -1.45 -1.08 -6.09
C VAL A 49 -2.95 -1.14 -6.36
N VAL A 50 -3.56 0.00 -6.68
CA VAL A 50 -5.00 0.14 -6.94
C VAL A 50 -5.45 -0.80 -8.06
N ASN A 51 -4.68 -0.89 -9.14
CA ASN A 51 -4.96 -1.79 -10.25
C ASN A 51 -4.90 -3.27 -9.87
N GLN A 52 -3.96 -3.68 -8.99
CA GLN A 52 -3.92 -5.05 -8.50
C GLN A 52 -5.14 -5.37 -7.63
N LEU A 53 -5.51 -4.45 -6.73
CA LEU A 53 -6.70 -4.60 -5.88
C LEU A 53 -7.98 -4.67 -6.73
N SER A 54 -8.13 -3.80 -7.73
CA SER A 54 -9.30 -3.80 -8.63
C SER A 54 -9.43 -5.09 -9.44
N LYS A 55 -8.33 -5.65 -9.95
CA LYS A 55 -8.35 -6.94 -10.67
C LYS A 55 -8.76 -8.13 -9.79
N GLN A 56 -8.53 -8.02 -8.49
CA GLN A 56 -8.79 -9.09 -7.51
C GLN A 56 -10.17 -8.97 -6.85
N ASN A 57 -10.84 -7.83 -6.98
CA ASN A 57 -12.10 -7.52 -6.32
C ASN A 57 -13.04 -6.83 -7.32
N GLU A 58 -14.02 -7.56 -7.85
CA GLU A 58 -14.88 -7.11 -8.97
C GLU A 58 -15.60 -5.78 -8.71
N THR A 59 -15.97 -5.52 -7.45
CA THR A 59 -16.71 -4.31 -7.04
C THR A 59 -15.81 -3.24 -6.42
N PHE A 60 -14.49 -3.41 -6.42
CA PHE A 60 -13.59 -2.44 -5.81
C PHE A 60 -13.50 -1.15 -6.62
N GLN A 61 -13.83 -0.04 -5.97
CA GLN A 61 -13.53 1.32 -6.42
C GLN A 61 -12.76 2.03 -5.31
N ILE A 62 -11.61 2.62 -5.64
CA ILE A 62 -10.77 3.30 -4.64
C ILE A 62 -11.51 4.43 -3.91
N ASN A 63 -12.42 5.11 -4.60
CA ASN A 63 -13.20 6.22 -4.05
C ASN A 63 -14.14 5.79 -2.91
N ASP A 64 -14.50 4.51 -2.82
CA ASP A 64 -15.36 3.99 -1.75
C ASP A 64 -14.58 3.86 -0.42
N TYR A 65 -13.25 3.81 -0.50
CA TYR A 65 -12.34 3.64 0.65
C TYR A 65 -11.55 4.92 0.96
N LEU A 66 -11.36 5.79 -0.04
CA LEU A 66 -10.56 6.99 0.08
C LEU A 66 -11.33 8.08 0.82
N LYS A 67 -10.76 8.52 1.93
CA LYS A 67 -11.21 9.68 2.71
C LYS A 67 -10.15 10.77 2.63
N SER A 68 -10.58 11.99 2.88
CA SER A 68 -9.67 13.15 2.90
C SER A 68 -10.02 14.08 4.05
N GLU A 69 -8.99 14.68 4.63
CA GLU A 69 -9.08 15.67 5.70
C GLU A 69 -8.18 16.86 5.36
N GLN A 70 -8.66 18.08 5.63
CA GLN A 70 -7.87 19.29 5.45
C GLN A 70 -6.88 19.41 6.63
N VAL A 71 -5.58 19.45 6.34
CA VAL A 71 -4.53 19.59 7.37
C VAL A 71 -4.29 21.07 7.67
N ASP A 72 -4.11 21.87 6.62
CA ASP A 72 -3.97 23.32 6.68
C ASP A 72 -4.57 24.01 5.44
N GLN A 73 -4.25 25.27 5.12
CA GLN A 73 -4.84 25.96 3.96
C GLN A 73 -4.39 25.43 2.59
N TYR A 74 -3.31 24.65 2.51
CA TYR A 74 -2.65 24.22 1.27
C TYR A 74 -2.47 22.71 1.17
N GLU A 75 -2.69 21.97 2.26
CA GLU A 75 -2.44 20.54 2.34
C GLU A 75 -3.71 19.76 2.70
N GLN A 76 -4.01 18.75 1.88
CA GLN A 76 -5.02 17.74 2.15
C GLN A 76 -4.36 16.40 2.43
N LEU A 77 -4.75 15.78 3.54
CA LEU A 77 -4.40 14.40 3.86
C LEU A 77 -5.41 13.47 3.22
N PHE A 78 -4.93 12.47 2.51
CA PHE A 78 -5.72 11.37 1.98
C PHE A 78 -5.38 10.09 2.72
N TYR A 79 -6.40 9.31 3.07
CA TYR A 79 -6.23 8.01 3.68
C TYR A 79 -7.27 7.02 3.16
N ALA A 80 -6.84 5.77 2.95
CA ALA A 80 -7.73 4.68 2.58
C ALA A 80 -7.52 3.51 3.53
N ASP A 81 -8.61 2.97 4.05
CA ASP A 81 -8.63 1.78 4.89
C ASP A 81 -9.18 0.60 4.10
N PHE A 82 -8.37 -0.43 3.93
CA PHE A 82 -8.74 -1.66 3.24
C PHE A 82 -8.94 -2.81 4.22
N SER A 83 -9.14 -2.56 5.52
CA SER A 83 -9.26 -3.62 6.52
C SER A 83 -10.36 -4.64 6.21
N GLU A 84 -11.46 -4.17 5.61
CA GLU A 84 -12.64 -4.94 5.24
C GLU A 84 -12.63 -5.46 3.78
N LEU A 85 -11.58 -5.17 3.00
CA LEU A 85 -11.49 -5.64 1.63
C LEU A 85 -11.17 -7.15 1.60
N SER A 86 -11.92 -7.93 0.82
CA SER A 86 -11.81 -9.39 0.78
C SER A 86 -10.44 -9.88 0.30
N ASN A 87 -9.95 -9.39 -0.85
CA ASN A 87 -8.65 -9.76 -1.39
C ASN A 87 -7.70 -8.57 -1.41
N ARG A 88 -6.69 -8.62 -0.53
CA ARG A 88 -5.76 -7.51 -0.27
C ARG A 88 -4.33 -7.85 -0.62
N LEU A 89 -4.09 -9.06 -1.11
CA LEU A 89 -2.77 -9.60 -1.29
C LEU A 89 -2.22 -9.16 -2.64
N ILE A 90 -1.27 -8.22 -2.63
CA ILE A 90 -0.63 -7.71 -3.85
C ILE A 90 0.80 -8.25 -3.97
N ASP A 91 1.28 -8.41 -5.21
CA ASP A 91 2.69 -8.68 -5.49
C ASP A 91 3.44 -7.35 -5.60
N ILE A 92 4.47 -7.18 -4.77
CA ILE A 92 5.26 -5.95 -4.68
C ILE A 92 6.38 -5.87 -5.72
N ARG A 93 6.80 -7.00 -6.32
CA ARG A 93 7.87 -7.02 -7.34
C ARG A 93 7.64 -6.06 -8.50
N PRO A 94 6.45 -6.02 -9.14
CA PRO A 94 6.23 -5.07 -10.24
C PRO A 94 6.24 -3.62 -9.76
N ILE A 95 5.86 -3.38 -8.51
CA ILE A 95 5.71 -2.04 -7.92
C ILE A 95 7.09 -1.48 -7.57
N VAL A 96 7.94 -2.27 -6.92
CA VAL A 96 9.23 -1.82 -6.36
C VAL A 96 10.40 -2.03 -7.32
N LYS A 97 10.16 -2.21 -8.63
CA LYS A 97 11.23 -2.21 -9.63
C LYS A 97 12.06 -0.91 -9.50
N ASN A 98 13.20 -1.03 -8.81
CA ASN A 98 14.23 -0.03 -8.49
C ASN A 98 14.39 0.45 -7.03
N HIS A 99 13.65 -0.04 -6.03
CA HIS A 99 13.93 0.34 -4.63
C HIS A 99 14.30 -0.88 -3.77
N GLN A 100 15.50 -0.87 -3.19
CA GLN A 100 15.90 -1.85 -2.18
C GLN A 100 14.95 -1.70 -0.99
N ILE A 101 14.19 -2.76 -0.66
CA ILE A 101 13.44 -2.84 0.60
C ILE A 101 14.46 -2.69 1.73
N LYS A 102 14.51 -1.52 2.36
CA LYS A 102 15.36 -1.29 3.52
C LYS A 102 14.67 -1.92 4.73
N GLN A 103 15.15 -3.09 5.14
CA GLN A 103 14.80 -3.66 6.43
C GLN A 103 15.39 -2.76 7.52
N ILE A 104 14.54 -2.09 8.31
CA ILE A 104 14.99 -1.41 9.53
C ILE A 104 15.41 -2.51 10.51
N ARG A 105 16.68 -2.49 10.93
CA ARG A 105 17.15 -3.27 12.08
C ARG A 105 17.17 -2.31 13.27
N ALA A 106 16.42 -2.66 14.31
CA ALA A 106 16.57 -2.07 15.64
C ALA A 106 17.82 -2.66 16.33
#